data_AF-A0A7R9WSU5-F1
#
_entry.id   AF-A0A7R9WSU5-F1
#
_cell.length_a   1.000
_cell.length_b   1.000
_cell.length_c   1.000
_cell.angle_alpha   90.00
_cell.angle_beta   90.00
_cell.angle_gamma   90.00
#
_symmetry.space_group_name_H-M   'P 1'
#
loop_
_entity.id
_entity.type
_entity.pdbx_description
1 polymer ?
#
loop_
_entity_poly.entity_id
_entity_poly.type
_entity_poly.pdbx_seq_one_letter_code
_entity_poly.pdbx_strand_id
1 'polypeptide(L)'
;FGLSAGSLELTTWKEIVQLDFIRHALQGGFQAQLLTNGTLQLIFGLSANIVSQQANYGQGYSQLEKRLLLSKTSEASKMADQERIKKRRQRHNVKNHFLTVDGEDI
;
A
#
# COMPACT_ATOMS: atom_id res chain seq x y z
N PHE A 1 -6.47 4.03 3.02
CA PHE A 1 -7.78 3.48 3.45
C PHE A 1 -8.41 2.81 2.23
N GLY A 2 -8.85 1.55 2.32
CA GLY A 2 -9.35 0.81 1.16
C GLY A 2 -10.80 1.15 0.83
N LEU A 3 -11.03 1.84 -0.27
CA LEU A 3 -12.36 2.01 -0.88
C LEU A 3 -12.57 0.86 -1.87
N SER A 4 -13.82 0.45 -2.13
CA SER A 4 -14.13 -0.63 -3.10
C SER A 4 -13.57 -0.37 -4.51
N ALA A 5 -13.10 0.84 -4.80
CA ALA A 5 -12.62 1.26 -6.11
C ALA A 5 -11.29 2.04 -6.05
N GLY A 6 -10.53 1.99 -4.94
CA GLY A 6 -9.24 2.68 -4.88
C GLY A 6 -8.68 2.80 -3.47
N SER A 7 -7.42 3.24 -3.38
CA SER A 7 -6.83 3.61 -2.10
C SER A 7 -6.88 5.12 -1.96
N LEU A 8 -7.50 5.60 -0.88
CA LEU A 8 -7.30 6.98 -0.45
C LEU A 8 -6.01 7.04 0.36
N GLU A 9 -5.02 7.76 -0.16
CA GLU A 9 -3.80 8.07 0.56
C GLU A 9 -4.01 9.35 1.37
N LEU A 10 -3.79 9.24 2.67
CA LEU A 10 -3.89 10.34 3.62
C LEU A 10 -2.49 10.57 4.14
N THR A 11 -1.98 11.78 3.96
CA THR A 11 -0.59 12.13 4.27
C THR A 11 -0.48 12.95 5.55
N THR A 12 -1.55 13.66 5.92
CA THR A 12 -1.54 14.55 7.09
C THR A 12 -2.58 14.15 8.14
N TRP A 13 -2.30 14.46 9.40
CA TRP A 13 -3.21 14.20 10.53
C TRP A 13 -4.55 14.93 10.38
N LYS A 14 -4.51 16.13 9.80
CA LYS A 14 -5.70 16.92 9.50
C LYS A 14 -6.66 16.16 8.59
N GLU A 15 -6.15 15.54 7.53
CA GLU A 15 -6.97 14.78 6.58
C GLU A 15 -7.62 13.55 7.24
N ILE A 16 -6.90 12.90 8.16
CA ILE A 16 -7.42 11.75 8.91
C ILE A 16 -8.62 12.16 9.78
N VAL A 17 -8.52 13.27 10.50
CA VAL A 17 -9.61 13.78 11.35
C VAL A 17 -10.79 14.24 10.49
N GLN A 18 -10.54 14.89 9.35
CA GLN A 18 -11.59 15.29 8.42
C GLN A 18 -12.33 14.08 7.85
N LEU A 19 -11.60 13.03 7.47
CA LEU A 19 -12.20 11.77 7.01
C LEU A 19 -13.08 11.16 8.09
N ASP A 20 -12.59 11.09 9.33
CA ASP A 20 -13.31 10.47 10.42
C ASP A 20 -14.61 11.21 10.75
N PHE A 21 -14.57 12.55 10.77
CA PHE A 21 -15.76 13.38 10.96
C PHE A 21 -16.80 13.17 9.86
N ILE A 22 -16.38 13.25 8.59
CA ILE A 22 -17.27 13.11 7.43
C ILE A 22 -17.85 11.69 7.35
N ARG A 23 -17.04 10.68 7.67
CA ARG A 23 -17.49 9.29 7.74
C ARG A 23 -18.53 9.09 8.84
N HIS A 24 -18.35 9.68 10.02
CA HIS A 24 -19.36 9.59 11.09
C HIS A 24 -20.66 10.31 10.73
N ALA A 25 -20.57 11.45 10.02
CA ALA A 25 -21.74 12.20 9.58
C ALA A 25 -22.54 11.46 8.47
N LEU A 26 -21.85 10.79 7.55
CA LEU A 26 -22.46 10.14 6.38
C LEU A 26 -22.67 8.63 6.54
N GLN A 27 -22.07 8.03 7.58
CA GLN A 27 -22.13 6.61 7.92
C GLN A 27 -21.91 5.71 6.70
N GLY A 28 -22.85 4.80 6.41
CA GLY A 28 -22.78 3.88 5.27
C GLY A 28 -22.85 4.57 3.91
N GLY A 29 -23.37 5.80 3.84
CA GLY A 29 -23.46 6.59 2.61
C GLY A 29 -22.15 7.26 2.20
N PHE A 30 -21.15 7.29 3.08
CA PHE A 30 -19.88 7.98 2.85
C PHE A 30 -19.23 7.60 1.51
N GLN A 31 -19.15 6.31 1.21
CA GLN A 31 -18.47 5.82 0.02
C GLN A 31 -19.19 6.23 -1.27
N ALA A 32 -20.52 6.19 -1.28
CA ALA A 32 -21.32 6.63 -2.43
C ALA A 32 -21.19 8.14 -2.64
N GLN A 33 -21.22 8.92 -1.56
CA GLN A 33 -21.07 10.36 -1.62
C GLN A 33 -19.65 10.80 -2.01
N LEU A 34 -18.62 10.10 -1.55
CA LEU A 34 -17.24 10.38 -1.94
C LEU A 34 -17.03 10.24 -3.46
N LEU A 35 -17.77 9.35 -4.11
CA LEU A 35 -17.70 9.10 -5.56
C LEU A 35 -18.63 9.98 -6.40
N THR A 36 -19.68 10.55 -5.81
CA THR A 36 -20.70 11.35 -6.53
C THR A 36 -20.58 12.84 -6.26
N ASN A 37 -20.06 13.23 -5.10
CA ASN A 37 -19.97 14.62 -4.67
C ASN A 37 -18.60 15.21 -5.03
N GLY A 38 -18.60 16.14 -5.99
CA GLY A 38 -17.39 16.84 -6.44
C GLY A 38 -16.66 17.61 -5.33
N THR A 39 -17.38 18.12 -4.33
CA THR A 39 -16.77 18.85 -3.20
C THR A 39 -15.96 17.92 -2.30
N LEU A 40 -16.49 16.73 -1.99
CA LEU A 40 -15.74 15.72 -1.23
C LEU A 40 -14.52 15.25 -2.02
N GLN A 41 -14.64 15.12 -3.34
CA GLN A 41 -13.51 14.77 -4.20
C GLN A 41 -12.43 15.85 -4.17
N LEU A 42 -12.81 17.13 -4.19
CA LEU A 42 -11.88 18.25 -4.08
C LEU A 42 -11.19 18.30 -2.71
N ILE A 43 -11.94 18.09 -1.62
CA ILE A 43 -11.40 18.10 -0.24
C ILE A 43 -10.32 17.03 -0.06
N PHE A 44 -10.54 15.84 -0.63
CA PHE A 44 -9.62 14.71 -0.51
C PHE A 44 -8.67 14.56 -1.72
N GLY A 45 -8.65 15.53 -2.64
CA GLY A 45 -7.78 15.50 -3.83
C GLY A 45 -8.03 14.33 -4.79
N LEU A 46 -9.21 13.71 -4.75
CA LEU A 46 -9.62 12.69 -5.70
C LEU A 46 -9.83 13.35 -7.07
N SER A 47 -8.83 13.21 -7.94
CA SER A 47 -8.95 13.68 -9.32
C SER A 47 -10.07 12.94 -10.05
N ALA A 48 -10.88 13.67 -10.83
CA ALA A 48 -11.98 13.11 -11.63
C ALA A 48 -11.55 11.96 -12.54
N ASN A 49 -10.26 11.88 -12.89
CA ASN A 49 -9.66 10.77 -13.64
C ASN A 49 -9.78 9.41 -12.93
N ILE A 50 -9.70 9.37 -11.60
CA ILE A 50 -9.85 8.13 -10.80
C ILE A 50 -11.31 7.66 -10.83
N VAL A 51 -12.26 8.61 -10.79
CA VAL A 51 -13.70 8.33 -10.88
C VAL A 51 -14.09 7.89 -12.29
N SER A 52 -13.49 8.47 -13.34
CA SER A 52 -13.71 8.02 -14.73
C SER A 52 -12.99 6.70 -15.06
N GLN A 53 -11.87 6.39 -14.40
CA GLN A 53 -11.30 5.04 -14.46
C GLN A 53 -12.30 4.02 -13.92
N GLN A 54 -13.13 4.38 -12.93
CA GLN A 54 -14.19 3.53 -12.37
C GLN A 54 -15.31 3.13 -13.36
N ALA A 55 -15.59 3.95 -14.38
CA ALA A 55 -16.46 3.51 -15.48
C ALA A 55 -15.83 2.36 -16.30
N ASN A 56 -14.51 2.19 -16.21
CA ASN A 56 -13.70 1.15 -16.85
C ASN A 56 -13.13 0.11 -15.85
N TYR A 57 -13.60 0.06 -14.58
CA TYR A 57 -13.10 -0.84 -13.50
C TYR A 57 -13.43 -2.33 -13.70
N GLY A 58 -13.55 -2.79 -14.95
CA GLY A 58 -13.31 -4.20 -15.30
C GLY A 58 -11.82 -4.56 -15.32
N GLN A 59 -10.92 -3.57 -15.32
CA GLN A 59 -9.46 -3.76 -15.35
C GLN A 59 -8.87 -3.88 -13.94
N GLY A 60 -9.42 -4.77 -13.11
CA GLY A 60 -8.62 -5.31 -12.01
C GLY A 60 -7.47 -6.14 -12.59
N TYR A 61 -6.35 -6.27 -11.87
CA TYR A 61 -5.21 -7.11 -12.28
C TYR A 61 -5.68 -8.39 -12.98
N SER A 62 -5.13 -8.68 -14.15
CA SER A 62 -5.41 -9.91 -14.89
C SER A 62 -5.12 -11.11 -13.97
N GLN A 63 -5.73 -12.26 -14.25
CA GLN A 63 -5.53 -13.45 -13.41
C GLN A 63 -4.05 -13.82 -13.27
N LEU A 64 -3.26 -13.57 -14.32
CA LEU A 64 -1.81 -13.76 -14.33
C LEU A 64 -1.11 -12.73 -13.43
N GLU A 65 -1.49 -11.45 -13.52
CA GLU A 65 -0.93 -10.36 -12.70
C GLU A 65 -1.27 -10.53 -11.21
N LYS A 66 -2.49 -10.98 -10.88
CA LYS A 66 -2.85 -11.35 -9.52
C LYS A 66 -1.96 -12.46 -8.99
N ARG A 67 -1.65 -13.47 -9.82
CA ARG A 67 -0.74 -14.55 -9.44
C ARG A 67 0.71 -14.05 -9.28
N LEU A 68 1.14 -13.15 -10.16
CA LEU A 68 2.50 -12.62 -10.16
C LEU A 68 2.76 -11.66 -8.99
N LEU A 69 1.77 -10.85 -8.61
CA LEU A 69 1.92 -9.75 -7.65
C LEU A 69 1.27 -10.02 -6.28
N LEU A 70 0.12 -10.71 -6.24
CA LEU A 70 -0.68 -10.86 -5.01
C LEU A 70 -0.63 -12.27 -4.40
N SER A 71 -0.15 -13.28 -5.13
CA SER A 71 0.02 -14.64 -4.60
C SER A 71 1.06 -14.69 -3.47
N LYS A 72 0.89 -15.60 -2.51
CA LYS A 72 1.92 -15.92 -1.49
C LYS A 72 3.25 -16.37 -2.10
N THR A 73 3.24 -16.86 -3.34
CA THR A 73 4.44 -17.30 -4.10
C THR A 73 4.89 -16.30 -5.17
N SER A 74 4.31 -15.10 -5.17
CA SER A 74 4.69 -14.00 -6.07
C SER A 74 6.18 -13.70 -6.02
N GLU A 75 6.73 -13.19 -7.12
CA GLU A 75 8.11 -12.69 -7.13
C GLU A 75 8.33 -11.58 -6.12
N ALA A 76 7.32 -10.72 -5.92
CA ALA A 76 7.33 -9.70 -4.88
C ALA A 76 7.47 -10.30 -3.47
N SER A 77 6.75 -11.38 -3.15
CA SER A 77 6.89 -12.08 -1.86
C SER A 77 8.26 -12.72 -1.72
N LYS A 78 8.80 -13.32 -2.77
CA LYS A 78 10.16 -13.91 -2.78
C LYS A 78 11.23 -12.84 -2.54
N MET A 79 11.11 -11.68 -3.19
CA MET A 79 12.04 -10.56 -3.00
C MET A 79 12.00 -10.02 -1.57
N ALA A 80 10.81 -9.82 -1.01
CA ALA A 80 10.65 -9.38 0.38
C ALA A 80 11.25 -10.38 1.38
N ASP A 81 11.08 -11.69 1.13
CA ASP A 81 11.67 -12.74 1.97
C ASP A 81 13.20 -12.78 1.84
N GLN A 82 13.75 -12.63 0.64
CA GLN A 82 15.20 -12.53 0.43
C GLN A 82 15.80 -11.34 1.19
N GLU A 83 15.14 -10.18 1.16
CA GLU A 83 15.60 -8.99 1.87
C GLU A 83 15.57 -9.21 3.40
N ARG A 84 14.53 -9.84 3.92
CA ARG A 84 14.42 -10.21 5.35
C ARG A 84 15.48 -11.22 5.75
N ILE A 85 15.75 -12.22 4.91
CA ILE A 85 16.81 -13.22 5.15
C ILE A 85 18.18 -12.53 5.18
N LYS A 86 18.46 -11.60 4.26
CA LYS A 86 19.70 -10.81 4.23
C LYS A 86 19.87 -10.02 5.54
N LYS A 87 18.84 -9.28 5.98
CA LYS A 87 18.84 -8.55 7.26
C LYS A 87 19.04 -9.49 8.46
N ARG A 88 18.45 -10.70 8.43
CA ARG A 88 18.61 -11.70 9.50
C ARG A 88 20.04 -12.26 9.55
N ARG A 89 20.65 -12.56 8.40
CA ARG A 89 22.05 -13.03 8.31
C ARG A 89 23.04 -11.98 8.80
N GLN A 90 22.82 -10.71 8.48
CA GLN A 90 23.63 -9.59 8.99
C GLN A 90 23.64 -9.53 10.53
N ARG A 91 22.50 -9.78 11.18
CA ARG A 91 22.39 -9.80 12.66
C ARG A 91 23.01 -11.04 13.29
N HIS A 92 23.02 -12.18 12.59
CA HIS A 92 23.65 -13.41 13.07
C HIS A 92 25.18 -13.32 13.07
N ASN A 93 25.76 -12.54 12.16
CA ASN A 93 27.22 -12.37 12.06
C ASN A 93 27.82 -11.44 13.12
N VAL A 94 27.00 -10.81 13.97
CA VAL A 94 27.48 -9.90 15.04
C VAL A 94 28.26 -10.66 16.12
N LYS A 95 27.89 -11.92 16.41
CA LYS A 95 28.62 -12.76 17.38
C LYS A 95 29.93 -13.34 16.83
N ASN A 96 30.07 -13.42 15.50
CA ASN A 96 31.26 -13.93 14.81
C ASN A 96 32.15 -12.80 14.27
N HIS A 97 31.83 -11.54 14.59
CA HIS A 97 32.56 -10.38 14.12
C HIS A 97 34.04 -10.41 14.57
N PHE A 98 34.31 -10.95 15.76
CA PHE A 98 35.68 -11.14 16.26
C PHE A 98 36.49 -12.22 15.51
N LEU A 99 35.84 -13.18 14.83
CA LEU A 99 36.52 -14.27 14.09
C LEU A 99 36.73 -13.96 12.61
N THR A 100 36.04 -12.96 12.07
CA THR A 100 36.03 -12.61 10.63
C THR A 100 36.80 -11.34 10.31
N VAL A 101 37.31 -10.62 11.32
CA VAL A 101 38.11 -9.39 11.14
C VAL A 101 39.61 -9.68 10.97
N ASP A 102 40.10 -10.85 11.43
CA ASP A 102 41.54 -11.18 11.40
C ASP A 102 41.93 -12.13 10.24
N GLY A 103 41.08 -12.27 9.22
CA GLY A 103 41.16 -13.39 8.27
C GLY A 103 41.29 -13.05 6.78
N GLU A 104 41.47 -11.78 6.37
CA GLU A 104 41.81 -11.46 4.97
C GLU A 104 42.36 -10.02 4.84
N ASP A 105 43.67 -9.91 5.09
CA ASP A 105 44.63 -9.08 4.35
C ASP A 105 45.97 -9.85 4.40
N ILE A 106 46.06 -10.93 3.59
CA ILE A 106 47.21 -11.55 2.87
C ILE A 106 46.65 -12.74 2.07
#